data_AF-A0A251TYL1-F1
#
_entry.id   AF-A0A251TYL1-F1
#
_cell.length_a   1.000
_cell.length_b   1.000
_cell.length_c   1.000
_cell.angle_alpha   90.00
_cell.angle_beta   90.00
_cell.angle_gamma   90.00
#
_symmetry.space_group_name_H-M   'P 1'
#
loop_
_entity.id
_entity.type
_entity.pdbx_description
1 polymer ?
#
loop_
_entity_poly.entity_id
_entity_poly.type
_entity_poly.pdbx_seq_one_letter_code
_entity_poly.pdbx_strand_id
1 'polypeptide(L)'
;MKVLLVNFSILEIERAVWDCAGDRAPGPDGFNFSFIKQFWDNLKIYSAKLFNEFHDRGDMSTGCFPSFVVLIPKIKNPFRVLI
;
A
#
# COMPACT_ATOMS: atom_id res chain seq x y z
N MET A 1 -24.27 4.09 -1.25
CA MET A 1 -23.69 5.32 -0.65
C MET A 1 -22.30 5.50 -1.25
N LYS A 2 -22.12 6.43 -2.19
CA LYS A 2 -20.77 6.82 -2.65
C LYS A 2 -20.22 7.79 -1.62
N VAL A 3 -19.20 7.37 -0.87
CA VAL A 3 -18.58 8.16 0.20
C VAL A 3 -17.50 9.11 -0.36
N LEU A 4 -16.91 8.73 -1.49
CA LEU A 4 -15.93 9.53 -2.23
C LEU A 4 -16.63 10.38 -3.28
N LEU A 5 -16.23 11.65 -3.37
CA LEU A 5 -16.90 12.66 -4.22
C LEU A 5 -16.43 12.61 -5.68
N VAL A 6 -15.17 12.25 -5.91
CA VAL A 6 -14.51 12.32 -7.22
C VAL A 6 -13.63 11.09 -7.40
N ASN A 7 -13.54 10.63 -8.66
CA ASN A 7 -12.63 9.58 -9.08
C ASN A 7 -11.16 9.96 -8.85
N PHE A 8 -10.32 8.95 -8.61
CA PHE A 8 -8.89 9.15 -8.42
C PHE A 8 -8.20 9.47 -9.74
N SER A 9 -7.36 10.51 -9.74
CA SER A 9 -6.51 10.84 -10.88
C SER A 9 -5.16 10.12 -10.79
N ILE A 10 -4.53 9.84 -11.94
CA ILE A 10 -3.18 9.24 -11.96
C ILE A 10 -2.18 10.13 -11.19
N LEU A 11 -2.27 11.45 -11.38
CA LEU A 11 -1.39 12.42 -10.71
C LEU A 11 -1.55 12.42 -9.19
N GLU A 12 -2.79 12.24 -8.70
CA GLU A 12 -3.04 12.12 -7.27
C GLU A 12 -2.42 10.85 -6.69
N ILE A 13 -2.60 9.71 -7.36
CA ILE A 13 -2.02 8.44 -6.94
C ILE A 13 -0.48 8.50 -7.00
N GLU A 14 0.06 9.09 -8.06
CA GLU A 14 1.50 9.29 -8.24
C GLU A 14 2.09 10.11 -7.09
N ARG A 15 1.47 11.25 -6.74
CA ARG A 15 1.92 12.07 -5.61
C ARG A 15 1.94 11.26 -4.31
N ALA A 16 0.88 10.51 -4.03
CA ALA A 16 0.80 9.67 -2.84
C ALA A 16 1.89 8.59 -2.81
N VAL A 17 2.20 7.96 -3.95
CA VAL A 17 3.30 7.00 -4.09
C VAL A 17 4.66 7.69 -3.84
N TRP A 18 4.86 8.90 -4.35
CA TRP A 18 6.11 9.65 -4.19
C TRP A 18 6.34 10.11 -2.76
N ASP A 19 5.29 10.49 -2.04
CA ASP A 19 5.34 10.86 -0.62
C ASP A 19 5.74 9.69 0.31
N CYS A 20 5.59 8.45 -0.16
CA CYS A 20 5.96 7.26 0.61
C CYS A 20 7.48 6.99 0.60
N ALA A 21 8.05 6.70 1.77
CA ALA A 21 9.47 6.34 1.89
C ALA A 21 9.77 4.98 1.24
N GLY A 22 10.78 4.93 0.38
CA GLY A 22 11.09 3.74 -0.42
C GLY A 22 11.78 2.61 0.34
N ASP A 23 12.48 2.94 1.44
CA ASP A 23 13.31 2.05 2.25
C ASP A 23 12.55 1.36 3.40
N ARG A 24 11.22 1.50 3.42
CA ARG A 24 10.35 0.80 4.36
C ARG A 24 10.42 -0.72 4.12
N ALA A 25 10.16 -1.47 5.20
CA ALA A 25 10.05 -2.92 5.14
C ALA A 25 9.03 -3.34 4.06
N PRO A 26 9.31 -4.40 3.29
CA PRO A 26 8.39 -4.88 2.26
C PRO A 26 7.11 -5.45 2.87
N GLY A 27 6.05 -5.49 2.05
CA GLY A 27 4.84 -6.24 2.38
C GLY A 27 5.08 -7.75 2.38
N PRO A 28 4.04 -8.57 2.67
CA PRO A 28 4.11 -10.03 2.56
C PRO A 28 4.43 -10.53 1.14
N ASP A 29 4.25 -9.68 0.14
CA ASP A 29 4.60 -9.91 -1.26
C ASP A 29 6.09 -9.68 -1.56
N GLY A 30 6.87 -9.15 -0.61
CA GLY A 30 8.28 -8.85 -0.80
C GLY A 30 8.57 -7.52 -1.50
N PHE A 31 7.54 -6.71 -1.81
CA PHE A 31 7.71 -5.42 -2.48
C PHE A 31 7.59 -4.24 -1.51
N ASN A 32 8.36 -3.19 -1.77
CA ASN A 32 8.28 -1.92 -1.05
C ASN A 32 8.00 -0.77 -2.03
N PHE A 33 7.92 0.46 -1.51
CA PHE A 33 7.67 1.63 -2.37
C PHE A 33 8.81 1.94 -3.34
N SER A 34 10.04 1.49 -3.11
CA SER A 34 11.11 1.63 -4.10
C SER A 34 10.80 0.82 -5.37
N PHE A 35 10.29 -0.40 -5.21
CA PHE A 35 9.83 -1.22 -6.32
C PHE A 35 8.67 -0.53 -7.07
N ILE A 36 7.66 -0.05 -6.35
CA ILE A 36 6.49 0.60 -6.97
C ILE A 36 6.93 1.85 -7.76
N LYS A 37 7.82 2.67 -7.21
CA LYS A 37 8.38 3.85 -7.89
C LYS A 37 9.17 3.48 -9.13
N GLN A 38 10.00 2.43 -9.04
CA GLN A 38 10.82 1.95 -10.16
C GLN A 38 9.97 1.47 -11.34
N PHE A 39 8.85 0.80 -11.07
CA PHE A 39 7.97 0.23 -12.09
C PHE A 39 6.69 1.05 -12.30
N TRP A 40 6.67 2.32 -11.86
CA TRP A 40 5.46 3.15 -11.88
C TRP A 40 4.84 3.26 -13.27
N ASP A 41 5.65 3.42 -14.31
CA ASP A 41 5.14 3.50 -15.69
C ASP A 41 4.36 2.26 -16.12
N ASN A 42 4.72 1.08 -15.60
CA ASN A 42 4.01 -0.17 -15.85
C ASN A 42 2.78 -0.32 -14.96
N LEU A 43 2.81 0.22 -13.74
CA LEU A 43 1.79 0.02 -12.71
C LEU A 43 0.66 1.07 -12.75
N LYS A 44 0.94 2.31 -13.16
CA LYS A 44 0.04 3.47 -13.01
C LYS A 44 -1.37 3.28 -13.56
N ILE A 45 -1.50 2.59 -14.70
CA ILE A 45 -2.82 2.33 -15.31
C ILE A 45 -3.62 1.32 -14.48
N TYR A 46 -2.97 0.25 -14.01
CA TYR A 46 -3.60 -0.75 -13.15
C TYR A 46 -3.96 -0.16 -11.79
N SER A 47 -3.09 0.66 -11.21
CA SER A 47 -3.35 1.38 -9.97
C SER A 47 -4.58 2.29 -10.11
N ALA A 48 -4.63 3.12 -11.16
CA ALA A 48 -5.79 4.00 -11.39
C ALA A 48 -7.09 3.21 -11.59
N LYS A 49 -7.04 2.08 -12.28
CA LYS A 49 -8.21 1.20 -12.44
C LYS A 49 -8.67 0.65 -11.09
N LEU A 50 -7.76 0.11 -10.28
CA LEU A 50 -8.05 -0.44 -8.96
C LEU A 50 -8.70 0.61 -8.04
N PHE A 51 -8.13 1.82 -7.95
CA PHE A 51 -8.67 2.88 -7.10
C PHE A 51 -10.04 3.39 -7.57
N ASN A 52 -10.28 3.44 -8.89
CA ASN A 52 -11.59 3.83 -9.42
C ASN A 52 -12.64 2.71 -9.26
N GLU A 53 -12.26 1.44 -9.35
CA GLU A 53 -13.13 0.32 -9.00
C GLU A 53 -13.54 0.38 -7.52
N PHE A 54 -12.58 0.69 -6.63
CA PHE A 54 -12.86 0.94 -5.22
C PHE A 54 -13.81 2.12 -5.01
N HIS A 55 -13.59 3.23 -5.72
CA HIS A 55 -14.48 4.40 -5.67
C HIS A 55 -15.93 4.05 -6.06
N ASP A 56 -16.10 3.20 -7.08
CA ASP A 56 -17.41 2.86 -7.61
C ASP A 56 -18.13 1.79 -6.79
N ARG A 57 -17.42 0.77 -6.32
CA ARG A 57 -17.98 -0.39 -5.61
C ARG A 57 -17.98 -0.23 -4.10
N GLY A 58 -17.06 0.58 -3.56
CA GLY A 58 -16.84 0.74 -2.13
C GLY A 58 -16.11 -0.43 -1.47
N ASP A 59 -15.60 -1.38 -2.26
CA ASP A 59 -14.84 -2.53 -1.80
C ASP A 59 -13.55 -2.72 -2.60
N MET A 60 -12.59 -3.43 -2.01
CA MET A 60 -11.36 -3.85 -2.68
C MET A 60 -11.25 -5.37 -2.60
N SER A 61 -10.50 -5.98 -3.52
CA SER A 61 -10.33 -7.42 -3.56
C SER A 61 -9.74 -7.93 -2.24
N THR A 62 -10.22 -9.09 -1.77
CA THR A 62 -9.91 -9.65 -0.44
C THR A 62 -8.41 -9.91 -0.21
N GLY A 63 -7.58 -9.85 -1.25
CA GLY A 63 -6.12 -10.02 -1.20
C GLY A 63 -5.32 -8.71 -1.25
N CYS A 64 -5.96 -7.54 -1.24
CA CYS A 64 -5.26 -6.26 -1.39
C CYS A 64 -4.46 -5.85 -0.13
N PHE A 65 -4.78 -6.42 1.04
CA PHE A 65 -4.17 -6.03 2.32
C PHE A 65 -3.90 -7.17 3.30
N PRO A 66 -3.15 -8.23 2.93
CA PRO A 66 -2.58 -9.08 3.96
C PRO A 66 -1.65 -8.22 4.82
N SER A 67 -2.04 -7.97 6.07
CA SER A 67 -1.21 -7.30 7.05
C SER A 67 -0.51 -8.37 7.88
N PHE A 68 0.80 -8.25 8.08
CA PHE A 68 1.56 -9.15 8.94
C PHE A 68 2.21 -8.37 10.09
N VAL A 69 2.18 -8.96 11.28
CA VAL A 69 2.81 -8.38 12.48
C VAL A 69 4.22 -8.92 12.61
N VAL A 70 5.21 -8.06 12.34
CA VAL A 70 6.62 -8.36 12.63
C VAL A 70 6.97 -7.80 14.01
N LEU A 71 7.35 -8.67 14.94
CA LEU A 71 7.90 -8.25 16.23
C LEU A 71 9.38 -7.89 16.04
N ILE A 72 9.72 -6.62 16.26
CA ILE A 72 11.12 -6.15 16.24
C ILE A 72 11.63 -6.12 17.69
N PRO A 73 12.61 -6.97 18.06
CA PRO A 73 13.19 -6.96 19.40
C PRO A 73 13.87 -5.62 19.68
N LYS A 74 13.45 -4.93 20.75
CA LYS A 74 14.15 -3.71 21.25
C LYS A 74 15.41 -4.05 22.06
N ILE A 75 15.54 -5.29 22.51
CA ILE A 75 16.69 -5.80 23.29
C ILE A 75 17.13 -7.15 22.73
N LYS A 76 18.40 -7.51 22.93
CA LYS A 76 19.03 -8.72 22.35
C LYS A 76 18.30 -10.03 22.67
N ASN A 77 17.69 -10.13 23.86
CA ASN A 77 16.95 -11.31 24.32
C ASN A 77 15.67 -10.87 25.04
N PRO A 78 14.55 -10.66 24.33
CA PRO A 78 13.29 -10.30 24.95
C PRO A 78 12.69 -11.54 25.63
N PHE A 79 12.58 -11.51 26.97
CA PHE A 79 12.01 -12.63 27.75
C PHE A 79 10.48 -12.60 27.85
N ARG A 80 9.85 -11.48 27.49
CA ARG A 80 8.39 -11.32 27.44
C ARG A 80 7.98 -10.37 26.33
N VAL A 81 6.88 -10.71 25.67
CA VAL A 81 6.14 -9.81 24.78
C VAL A 81 4.98 -9.25 25.59
N LEU A 82 4.92 -7.94 25.75
CA LEU A 82 3.72 -7.25 26.23
C LEU A 82 2.98 -6.76 24.98
N ILE A 83 1.81 -7.34 24.71
CA ILE A 83 0.89 -6.91 23.65
C ILE A 83 -0.23 -6.11 24.28
#